data_AF-A0A380FKY8-F1
#
_entry.id   AF-A0A380FKY8-F1
#
_cell.length_a   1.000
_cell.length_b   1.000
_cell.length_c   1.000
_cell.angle_alpha   90.00
_cell.angle_beta   90.00
_cell.angle_gamma   90.00
#
_symmetry.space_group_name_H-M   'P 1'
#
loop_
_entity.id
_entity.type
_entity.pdbx_description
1 polymer ?
#
loop_
_entity_poly.entity_id
_entity_poly.type
_entity_poly.pdbx_seq_one_letter_code
_entity_poly.pdbx_strand_id
1 'polypeptide(L)'
;MTVNFNKVSYVYQKGTPFEHLVLKDIINRILSKASIMQSIGRTGSGKSTLIQHFNGLLKPTQGSLTVNDIQITPKTKDKYLMPVRKRVGVVFQFPESQLFEDTVEREILFGPNNFNMPLSRS
;
A
#
# COMPACT_ATOMS: atom_id res chain seq x y z
N MET A 1 -4.83 11.51 -7.97
CA MET A 1 -4.28 10.96 -6.72
C MET A 1 -2.89 11.55 -6.52
N THR A 2 -2.53 11.93 -5.30
CA THR A 2 -1.18 12.39 -4.96
C THR A 2 -0.55 11.43 -3.96
N VAL A 3 0.73 11.09 -4.15
CA VAL A 3 1.49 10.28 -3.19
C VAL A 3 2.83 10.96 -2.95
N ASN A 4 3.18 11.17 -1.69
CA ASN A 4 4.41 11.86 -1.30
C ASN A 4 5.17 11.07 -0.24
N PHE A 5 6.35 10.58 -0.61
CA PHE A 5 7.31 9.97 0.29
C PHE A 5 8.26 11.05 0.79
N ASN A 6 8.29 11.26 2.10
CA ASN A 6 9.19 12.21 2.76
C ASN A 6 10.15 11.44 3.67
N LYS A 7 11.36 11.17 3.15
CA LYS A 7 12.44 10.42 3.82
C LYS A 7 11.96 9.11 4.43
N VAL A 8 11.21 8.34 3.65
CA VAL A 8 10.62 7.08 4.12
C VAL A 8 11.71 6.01 4.20
N SER A 9 11.88 5.47 5.41
CA SER A 9 12.72 4.31 5.65
C SER A 9 11.90 3.19 6.28
N TYR A 10 12.21 1.95 5.91
CA TYR A 10 11.53 0.76 6.42
C TYR A 10 12.53 -0.32 6.80
N VAL A 11 12.34 -0.81 8.02
CA VAL A 11 13.17 -1.83 8.66
C VAL A 11 12.25 -2.96 9.10
N TYR A 12 12.50 -4.17 8.60
CA TYR A 12 11.81 -5.36 9.11
C TYR A 12 12.40 -5.76 10.47
N GLN A 13 11.54 -6.28 11.35
CA GLN A 13 11.92 -6.82 12.66
C GLN A 13 12.80 -5.85 13.48
N LYS A 14 12.47 -4.56 13.41
CA LYS A 14 13.20 -3.49 14.09
C LYS A 14 13.34 -3.78 15.59
N GLY A 15 14.55 -3.64 16.13
CA GLY A 15 14.85 -3.90 17.53
C GLY A 15 15.10 -5.37 17.87
N THR A 16 15.26 -6.25 16.87
CA THR A 16 15.63 -7.66 17.05
C THR A 16 16.98 -7.96 16.39
N PRO A 17 17.63 -9.09 16.71
CA PRO A 17 18.85 -9.52 16.01
C PRO A 17 18.68 -9.73 14.49
N PHE A 18 17.45 -9.86 14.01
CA PHE A 18 17.11 -10.06 12.60
C PHE A 18 16.69 -8.76 11.90
N GLU A 19 17.06 -7.61 12.49
CA GLU A 19 16.76 -6.31 11.91
C GLU A 19 17.34 -6.18 10.49
N HIS A 20 16.50 -5.77 9.53
CA HIS A 20 16.92 -5.63 8.14
C HIS A 20 16.33 -4.36 7.51
N LEU A 21 17.21 -3.41 7.18
CA LEU A 21 16.87 -2.19 6.45
C LEU A 21 16.56 -2.51 4.98
N VAL A 22 15.35 -2.19 4.52
CA VAL A 22 14.91 -2.49 3.14
C VAL A 22 14.66 -1.24 2.31
N LEU A 23 14.13 -0.18 2.94
CA LEU A 23 13.97 1.12 2.29
C LEU A 23 14.76 2.14 3.09
N LYS A 24 15.55 2.96 2.41
CA LYS A 24 16.35 4.01 3.02
C LYS A 24 16.08 5.34 2.34
N ASP A 25 15.60 6.31 3.11
CA ASP A 25 15.45 7.71 2.74
C ASP A 25 14.74 7.92 1.39
N ILE A 26 13.67 7.14 1.15
CA ILE A 26 12.89 7.28 -0.07
C ILE A 26 12.22 8.66 -0.06
N ILE A 27 12.58 9.48 -1.03
CA ILE A 27 11.98 10.78 -1.31
C ILE A 27 11.41 10.71 -2.71
N ASN A 28 10.10 10.86 -2.83
CA ASN A 28 9.45 10.86 -4.12
C ASN A 28 8.10 11.57 -4.03
N ARG A 29 7.72 12.27 -5.09
CA ARG A 29 6.43 12.94 -5.19
C ARG A 29 5.77 12.56 -6.51
N ILE A 30 4.66 11.84 -6.38
CA ILE A 30 3.84 11.39 -7.51
C ILE A 30 2.62 12.31 -7.55
N LEU A 31 2.59 13.15 -8.58
CA LEU A 31 1.49 14.05 -8.89
C LEU A 31 0.79 13.53 -10.12
N SER A 32 -0.45 13.04 -10.00
CA SER A 32 -1.07 12.41 -11.16
C SER A 32 -2.59 12.41 -11.17
N LYS A 33 -3.12 12.93 -12.28
CA LYS A 33 -4.11 12.22 -13.09
C LYS A 33 -3.32 11.48 -14.19
N ALA A 34 -3.55 10.17 -14.35
CA ALA A 34 -3.06 9.33 -15.46
C ALA A 34 -1.53 9.16 -15.65
N SER A 35 -0.77 8.91 -14.58
CA SER A 35 0.66 8.56 -14.65
C SER A 35 0.89 7.05 -14.53
N ILE A 36 1.83 6.53 -15.32
CA ILE A 36 2.36 5.17 -15.14
C ILE A 36 3.75 5.28 -14.49
N MET A 37 3.97 4.56 -13.39
CA MET A 37 5.27 4.47 -12.72
C MET A 37 5.73 3.02 -12.70
N GLN A 38 6.97 2.79 -13.10
CA GLN A 38 7.61 1.47 -13.04
C GLN A 38 8.72 1.47 -11.98
N SER A 39 8.75 0.43 -11.15
CA SER A 39 9.85 0.18 -10.20
C SER A 39 10.68 -0.99 -10.70
N ILE A 40 11.96 -0.74 -11.01
CA ILE A 40 12.89 -1.73 -11.55
C ILE A 40 14.03 -1.93 -10.56
N GLY A 41 14.51 -3.17 -10.44
CA GLY A 41 15.62 -3.53 -9.57
C GLY A 41 15.70 -5.05 -9.38
N ARG A 42 16.80 -5.54 -8.82
CA ARG A 42 17.00 -6.98 -8.55
C ARG A 42 16.01 -7.51 -7.50
N THR A 43 15.74 -8.82 -7.49
CA THR A 43 14.98 -9.44 -6.39
C THR A 43 15.61 -9.09 -5.04
N GLY A 44 14.79 -8.78 -4.04
CA GLY A 44 15.26 -8.32 -2.73
C GLY A 44 15.55 -6.81 -2.62
N SER A 45 15.50 -6.04 -3.71
CA SER A 45 15.78 -4.58 -3.68
C SER A 45 14.70 -3.71 -3.00
N GLY A 46 13.71 -4.31 -2.33
CA GLY A 46 12.66 -3.57 -1.63
C GLY A 46 11.47 -3.10 -2.48
N LYS A 47 11.34 -3.50 -3.75
CA LYS A 47 10.21 -3.10 -4.63
C LYS A 47 8.85 -3.46 -4.05
N SER A 48 8.67 -4.72 -3.62
CA SER A 48 7.41 -5.16 -3.02
C SER A 48 7.13 -4.41 -1.71
N THR A 49 8.17 -4.20 -0.89
CA THR A 49 8.07 -3.37 0.32
C THR A 49 7.61 -1.96 0.00
N LEU A 50 8.16 -1.33 -1.05
CA LEU A 50 7.75 -0.01 -1.51
C LEU A 50 6.27 0.01 -1.94
N ILE A 51 5.83 -0.96 -2.75
CA ILE A 51 4.43 -1.10 -3.20
C ILE A 51 3.49 -1.22 -1.99
N GLN A 52 3.85 -2.02 -0.98
CA GLN A 52 3.03 -2.19 0.23
C GLN A 52 2.92 -0.92 1.09
N HIS A 53 3.82 0.06 0.93
CA HIS A 53 3.64 1.36 1.59
C HIS A 53 2.54 2.18 0.92
N PHE A 54 2.32 2.07 -0.39
CA PHE A 54 1.32 2.88 -1.11
C PHE A 54 -0.11 2.70 -0.58
N ASN A 55 -0.52 1.48 -0.23
CA ASN A 55 -1.85 1.22 0.32
C ASN A 55 -1.88 1.18 1.87
N GLY A 56 -0.75 1.46 2.52
CA GLY A 56 -0.63 1.37 3.98
C GLY A 56 -0.74 -0.06 4.52
N LEU A 57 -0.34 -1.07 3.75
CA LEU A 57 -0.11 -2.41 4.31
C LEU A 57 1.11 -2.40 5.23
N LEU A 58 2.17 -1.69 4.81
CA LEU A 58 3.31 -1.35 5.65
C LEU A 58 3.30 0.13 6.01
N LYS A 59 3.68 0.43 7.24
CA LYS A 59 3.93 1.79 7.72
C LYS A 59 5.43 2.08 7.68
N PRO A 60 5.84 3.31 7.36
CA PRO A 60 7.24 3.68 7.50
C PRO A 60 7.73 3.44 8.93
N THR A 61 8.98 3.01 9.07
CA THR A 61 9.66 2.99 10.38
C THR A 61 10.29 4.33 10.73
N GLN A 62 10.57 5.15 9.71
CA GLN A 62 10.98 6.55 9.80
C GLN A 62 10.45 7.35 8.60
N GLY A 63 10.34 8.66 8.76
CA GLY A 63 9.77 9.55 7.75
C GLY A 63 8.25 9.56 7.75
N SER A 64 7.67 10.07 6.66
CA SER A 64 6.22 10.05 6.47
C SER A 64 5.83 9.83 5.01
N LEU A 65 4.69 9.18 4.82
CA LEU A 65 4.06 8.99 3.52
C LEU A 65 2.71 9.71 3.54
N THR A 66 2.45 10.56 2.56
CA THR A 66 1.14 11.18 2.39
C THR A 66 0.45 10.62 1.15
N VAL A 67 -0.74 10.06 1.31
CA VAL A 67 -1.60 9.59 0.21
C VAL A 67 -2.84 10.49 0.17
N ASN A 68 -2.92 11.33 -0.86
CA ASN A 68 -3.86 12.44 -0.95
C ASN A 68 -3.78 13.37 0.28
N ASP A 69 -4.81 13.36 1.12
CA ASP A 69 -4.96 14.12 2.36
C ASP A 69 -4.54 13.36 3.62
N ILE A 70 -4.14 12.08 3.50
CA ILE A 70 -3.89 11.20 4.65
C ILE A 70 -2.39 11.03 4.86
N GLN A 71 -1.91 11.46 6.03
CA GLN A 71 -0.52 11.27 6.43
C GLN A 71 -0.35 9.97 7.23
N ILE A 72 0.59 9.14 6.79
CA ILE A 72 1.01 7.89 7.40
C ILE A 72 2.41 8.09 7.98
N THR A 73 2.53 7.81 9.28
CA THR A 73 3.76 7.90 10.06
C THR A 73 3.97 6.58 10.81
N PRO A 74 5.13 6.37 11.45
CA PRO A 74 5.35 5.17 12.28
C PRO A 74 4.31 4.99 13.40
N LYS A 75 3.71 6.10 13.87
CA LYS A 75 2.73 6.12 14.97
C LYS A 75 1.27 6.06 14.50
N THR A 76 1.02 6.06 13.19
CA THR A 76 -0.35 6.02 12.66
C THR A 76 -1.02 4.69 13.04
N LYS A 77 -2.20 4.78 13.66
CA LYS A 77 -3.01 3.61 14.04
C LYS A 77 -3.72 3.03 12.82
N ASP A 78 -3.86 1.71 12.76
CA ASP A 78 -4.37 1.02 11.56
C ASP A 78 -5.81 1.40 11.19
N LYS A 79 -6.63 1.78 12.18
CA LYS A 79 -8.00 2.29 11.94
C LYS A 79 -8.05 3.51 11.02
N TYR A 80 -6.96 4.29 10.93
CA TYR A 80 -6.88 5.47 10.06
C TYR A 80 -6.38 5.14 8.65
N LEU A 81 -6.02 3.88 8.37
CA LEU A 81 -5.52 3.45 7.05
C LEU A 81 -6.65 2.97 6.13
N MET A 82 -7.84 2.72 6.67
CA MET A 82 -9.00 2.28 5.86
C MET A 82 -9.31 3.20 4.68
N PRO A 83 -9.31 4.54 4.81
CA PRO A 83 -9.57 5.41 3.67
C PRO A 83 -8.45 5.36 2.61
N VAL A 84 -7.21 5.01 2.98
CA VAL A 84 -6.11 4.78 2.03
C VAL A 84 -6.36 3.48 1.24
N ARG A 85 -6.71 2.40 1.95
CA ARG A 85 -7.00 1.08 1.34
C ARG A 85 -8.19 1.10 0.38
N LYS A 86 -9.19 1.96 0.64
CA LYS A 86 -10.31 2.21 -0.29
C LYS A 86 -9.89 2.88 -1.59
N ARG A 87 -8.79 3.65 -1.57
CA ARG A 87 -8.34 4.48 -2.71
C ARG A 87 -7.19 3.86 -3.49
N VAL A 88 -6.42 2.98 -2.85
CA VAL A 88 -5.22 2.36 -3.42
C VAL A 88 -5.36 0.84 -3.40
N GLY A 89 -5.74 0.27 -4.54
CA GLY A 89 -5.71 -1.16 -4.76
C GLY A 89 -4.28 -1.65 -5.02
N VAL A 90 -3.95 -2.83 -4.51
CA VAL A 90 -2.70 -3.54 -4.80
C VAL A 90 -3.05 -4.91 -5.32
N VAL A 91 -2.50 -5.26 -6.49
CA VAL A 91 -2.58 -6.59 -7.07
C VAL A 91 -1.24 -7.27 -6.83
N PHE A 92 -1.24 -8.36 -6.07
CA PHE A 92 -0.03 -9.11 -5.77
C PHE A 92 0.33 -10.06 -6.92
N GLN A 93 1.54 -10.60 -6.90
CA GLN A 93 1.91 -11.69 -7.80
C GLN A 93 1.03 -12.90 -7.50
N PHE A 94 0.63 -13.62 -8.55
CA PHE A 94 -0.32 -14.74 -8.47
C PHE A 94 -1.67 -14.32 -7.82
N PRO A 95 -2.37 -13.31 -8.38
CA PRO A 95 -3.62 -12.80 -7.81
C PRO A 95 -4.73 -13.85 -7.71
N GLU A 96 -4.68 -14.90 -8.53
CA GLU A 96 -5.59 -16.05 -8.48
C GLU A 96 -5.57 -16.78 -7.13
N SER A 97 -4.48 -16.69 -6.38
CA SER A 97 -4.38 -17.26 -5.02
C SER A 97 -5.26 -16.54 -3.99
N GLN A 98 -5.83 -15.39 -4.35
CA GLN A 98 -6.70 -14.59 -3.48
C GLN A 98 -8.18 -14.90 -3.66
N LEU A 99 -8.56 -15.79 -4.60
CA LEU A 99 -9.94 -16.16 -4.86
C LEU A 99 -10.40 -17.20 -3.82
N PHE A 100 -11.54 -17.01 -3.19
CA PHE A 100 -12.08 -17.91 -2.16
C PHE A 100 -13.60 -18.00 -2.14
N GLU A 101 -14.32 -17.20 -2.91
CA GLU A 101 -15.78 -17.26 -3.02
C GLU A 101 -16.25 -18.33 -4.01
N ASP A 102 -17.46 -18.85 -3.77
CA ASP A 102 -18.06 -19.90 -4.61
C ASP A 102 -18.47 -19.41 -6.00
N THR A 103 -18.62 -18.10 -6.19
CA THR A 103 -19.02 -17.50 -7.47
C THR A 103 -18.18 -16.28 -7.81
N VAL A 104 -17.96 -16.08 -9.12
CA VAL A 104 -17.25 -14.91 -9.65
C VAL A 104 -17.93 -13.60 -9.21
N GLU A 105 -19.27 -13.59 -9.17
CA GLU A 105 -20.03 -12.42 -8.70
C GLU A 105 -19.70 -12.10 -7.24
N ARG A 106 -19.74 -13.08 -6.34
CA ARG A 106 -19.44 -12.87 -4.91
C ARG A 106 -17.99 -12.43 -4.69
N GLU A 107 -17.06 -13.02 -5.42
CA GLU A 107 -15.63 -12.66 -5.38
C GLU A 107 -15.41 -11.18 -5.73
N ILE A 108 -16.02 -10.71 -6.82
CA ILE A 108 -15.93 -9.30 -7.24
C ILE A 108 -16.58 -8.36 -6.21
N LEU A 109 -17.70 -8.78 -5.60
CA LEU A 109 -18.44 -7.99 -4.63
C LEU A 109 -17.78 -7.96 -3.24
N PHE A 110 -16.88 -8.88 -2.91
CA PHE A 110 -16.25 -8.98 -1.59
C PHE A 110 -15.56 -7.68 -1.16
N GLY A 111 -14.74 -7.09 -2.02
CA GLY A 111 -14.06 -5.82 -1.76
C GLY A 111 -15.03 -4.65 -1.49
N PRO A 112 -15.93 -4.33 -2.44
CA PRO A 112 -16.97 -3.31 -2.26
C PRO A 112 -17.80 -3.51 -0.99
N ASN A 113 -18.23 -4.74 -0.69
CA ASN A 113 -19.02 -5.07 0.50
C ASN A 113 -18.24 -4.80 1.80
N ASN A 114 -16.96 -5.23 1.87
CA ASN A 114 -16.09 -4.96 3.01
C ASN A 114 -15.87 -3.46 3.27
N PHE A 115 -16.02 -2.63 2.23
CA PHE A 115 -15.93 -1.19 2.34
C PHE A 115 -17.27 -0.48 2.49
N ASN A 116 -18.39 -1.22 2.57
CA ASN A 116 -19.75 -0.70 2.58
C ASN A 116 -20.00 0.28 1.41
N MET A 117 -19.53 -0.07 0.21
CA MET A 117 -19.70 0.75 -0.98
C MET A 117 -21.11 0.57 -1.55
N PRO A 118 -21.79 1.65 -1.97
CA PRO A 118 -23.07 1.54 -2.65
C PRO A 118 -22.83 0.87 -4.02
N LEU A 119 -23.49 -0.27 -4.25
CA LEU A 119 -23.53 -0.91 -5.55
C LEU A 119 -24.55 -0.16 -6.40
N SER A 120 -24.11 0.80 -7.22
CA SER A 120 -24.97 1.38 -8.24
C SER A 120 -25.24 0.31 -9.30
N ARG A 121 -26.49 -0.16 -9.42
CA ARG A 121 -26.92 -0.88 -10.62
C ARG A 121 -26.99 0.15 -11.75
N SER A 122 -26.07 0.04 -12.69
CA SER A 122 -26.15 0.69 -14.01
C SER A 122 -27.31 0.12 -14.81
#